data_AF-A0A9E5MY88-F1
#
_entry.id   AF-A0A9E5MY88-F1
#
_cell.length_a   1.000
_cell.length_b   1.000
_cell.length_c   1.000
_cell.angle_alpha   90.00
_cell.angle_beta   90.00
_cell.angle_gamma   90.00
#
_symmetry.space_group_name_H-M   'P 1'
#
loop_
_entity.id
_entity.type
_entity.pdbx_description
1 polymer ?
#
loop_
_entity_poly.entity_id
_entity_poly.type
_entity_poly.pdbx_seq_one_letter_code
_entity_poly.pdbx_strand_id
1 'polypeptide(L)' 'MNELLQPLGDCITPEVARRIVDLRAPSMVQQRVEHLAAKSGEGTLDELEQQAYEALVSAGNFIAILQSKARALLKNGS' A
#
# COMPACT_ATOMS: atom_id res chain seq x y z
N MET A 1 -7.45 10.63 2.91
CA MET A 1 -7.03 9.27 3.31
C MET A 1 -6.21 9.26 4.59
N ASN A 2 -5.19 10.12 4.77
CA ASN A 2 -4.36 10.12 5.99
C ASN A 2 -5.13 10.43 7.29
N GLU A 3 -6.04 11.41 7.26
CA GLU A 3 -6.92 11.79 8.38
C GLU A 3 -7.85 10.63 8.80
N LEU A 4 -8.42 9.92 7.81
CA LEU A 4 -9.29 8.75 8.03
C LEU A 4 -8.58 7.61 8.77
N LEU A 5 -7.26 7.53 8.65
CA LEU A 5 -6.45 6.46 9.24
C LEU A 5 -5.76 6.89 10.55
N GLN A 6 -6.11 8.06 11.11
CA GLN A 6 -5.61 8.49 12.42
C GLN A 6 -5.97 7.50 13.55
N PRO A 7 -7.24 7.05 13.70
CA PRO A 7 -7.59 6.14 14.79
C PRO A 7 -6.84 4.80 14.74
N LEU A 8 -6.52 4.33 13.53
CA LEU A 8 -5.70 3.13 13.37
C LEU A 8 -4.25 3.36 13.84
N GLY A 9 -3.72 4.57 13.65
CA GLY A 9 -2.41 4.96 14.17
C GLY A 9 -2.32 4.82 15.69
N ASP A 10 -3.37 5.26 16.39
CA ASP A 10 -3.43 5.24 17.86
C ASP A 10 -3.55 3.81 18.42
N CYS A 11 -4.09 2.87 17.65
CA CYS A 11 -4.24 1.46 18.05
C CYS A 11 -3.03 0.57 17.72
N ILE A 12 -2.04 1.07 16.98
CA ILE A 12 -0.87 0.27 16.57
C ILE A 12 0.13 0.20 17.73
N THR A 13 0.48 -1.01 18.14
CA THR A 13 1.58 -1.24 19.09
C THR A 13 2.94 -1.22 18.37
N PRO A 14 4.06 -1.02 19.08
CA PRO A 14 5.39 -1.10 18.47
C PRO A 14 5.69 -2.43 17.76
N GLU A 15 5.15 -3.54 18.26
CA GLU A 15 5.28 -4.85 17.61
C GLU A 15 4.53 -4.88 16.27
N VAL A 16 3.28 -4.44 16.26
CA VAL A 16 2.46 -4.36 15.05
C VAL A 16 3.07 -3.39 14.05
N ALA A 17 3.62 -2.26 14.51
CA ALA A 17 4.30 -1.28 13.67
C ALA A 17 5.46 -1.92 12.89
N ARG A 18 6.29 -2.76 13.53
CA ARG A 18 7.39 -3.48 12.85
C ARG A 18 6.87 -4.39 11.74
N ARG A 19 5.84 -5.19 12.04
CA ARG A 19 5.20 -6.08 11.03
C ARG A 19 4.61 -5.30 9.86
N ILE A 20 4.01 -4.14 10.11
CA ILE A 20 3.45 -3.26 9.07
C ILE A 20 4.58 -2.70 8.17
N VAL A 21 5.69 -2.24 8.75
CA VAL A 21 6.84 -1.71 7.99
C VAL A 21 7.41 -2.75 7.03
N ASP A 22 7.42 -4.02 7.45
CA ASP A 22 7.91 -5.15 6.67
C ASP A 22 6.87 -5.71 5.69
N LEU A 23 5.62 -5.22 5.73
CA LEU A 23 4.58 -5.65 4.80
C LEU A 23 5.02 -5.36 3.35
N ARG A 24 5.04 -6.39 2.53
CA ARG A 24 5.34 -6.30 1.10
C ARG A 24 4.31 -7.09 0.33
N ALA A 25 3.89 -6.56 -0.80
CA ALA A 25 3.04 -7.31 -1.73
C ALA A 25 3.80 -8.57 -2.18
N PRO A 26 3.15 -9.74 -2.27
CA PRO A 26 3.76 -10.94 -2.84
C PRO A 26 4.28 -10.67 -4.25
N SER A 27 5.35 -11.36 -4.67
CA SER A 27 6.00 -11.15 -5.97
C SER A 27 5.02 -11.22 -7.15
N MET A 28 4.06 -12.16 -7.08
CA MET A 28 2.98 -12.29 -8.07
C MET A 28 2.14 -11.02 -8.22
N VAL A 29 1.86 -10.33 -7.11
CA VAL A 29 1.08 -9.09 -7.12
C VAL A 29 1.91 -7.94 -7.68
N GLN A 30 3.19 -7.86 -7.32
CA GLN A 30 4.11 -6.85 -7.87
C GLN A 30 4.24 -7.00 -9.39
N GLN A 31 4.49 -8.20 -9.89
CA GLN A 31 4.56 -8.49 -11.32
C GLN A 31 3.27 -8.12 -12.05
N ARG A 32 2.11 -8.38 -11.42
CA ARG A 32 0.81 -8.00 -12.00
C ARG A 32 0.63 -6.49 -12.08
N VAL A 33 1.04 -5.74 -11.05
CA VAL A 33 1.02 -4.27 -11.08
C VAL A 33 1.94 -3.74 -12.18
N GLU A 34 3.17 -4.26 -12.28
CA GLU A 34 4.13 -3.85 -13.30
C GLU A 34 3.62 -4.11 -14.72
N HIS A 35 3.04 -5.28 -14.95
CA HIS A 35 2.43 -5.63 -16.24
C HIS A 35 1.29 -4.67 -16.61
N LEU A 36 0.37 -4.41 -15.68
CA LEU A 36 -0.75 -3.51 -15.91
C LEU A 36 -0.30 -2.05 -16.06
N ALA A 37 0.74 -1.62 -15.33
CA ALA A 37 1.32 -0.29 -15.47
C ALA A 37 1.95 -0.09 -16.86
N ALA A 38 2.64 -1.10 -17.39
CA ALA A 38 3.19 -1.07 -18.74
C ALA A 38 2.07 -0.94 -19.79
N LYS A 39 1.03 -1.78 -19.70
CA LYS A 39 -0.16 -1.69 -20.57
C LYS A 39 -0.89 -0.35 -20.46
N SER A 40 -0.97 0.22 -19.26
CA SER A 40 -1.55 1.54 -19.01
C SER A 40 -0.81 2.63 -19.77
N GLY A 41 0.53 2.62 -19.73
CA GLY A 41 1.38 3.55 -20.48
C GLY A 41 1.23 3.43 -22.00
N GLU A 42 0.92 2.23 -22.49
CA GLU A 42 0.62 1.96 -23.91
C GLU A 42 -0.84 2.27 -24.29
N GLY A 43 -1.72 2.53 -23.32
CA GLY A 43 -3.15 2.76 -23.55
C GLY A 43 -3.92 1.52 -23.98
N THR A 44 -3.44 0.32 -23.62
CA THR A 44 -3.97 -0.98 -24.08
C THR A 44 -4.71 -1.76 -22.99
N LEU A 45 -5.01 -1.13 -21.86
CA LEU A 45 -5.83 -1.74 -20.81
C LEU A 45 -7.28 -1.85 -21.26
N ASP A 46 -7.86 -3.04 -21.11
CA ASP A 46 -9.31 -3.19 -21.15
C ASP A 46 -9.96 -2.70 -19.84
N GLU A 47 -11.29 -2.65 -19.80
CA GLU A 47 -12.03 -2.14 -18.64
C GLU A 47 -11.80 -2.98 -17.36
N LEU A 48 -11.65 -4.30 -17.48
CA LEU A 48 -11.41 -5.19 -16.34
C LEU A 48 -9.99 -5.02 -15.82
N GLU A 49 -9.04 -4.87 -16.73
CA GLU A 49 -7.65 -4.61 -16.41
C GLU A 49 -7.45 -3.24 -15.76
N GLN A 50 -8.17 -2.22 -16.23
CA GLN A 50 -8.19 -0.89 -15.62
C GLN A 50 -8.70 -0.96 -14.18
N GLN A 51 -9.83 -1.63 -13.93
CA GLN A 51 -10.37 -1.83 -12.58
C GLN A 51 -9.39 -2.59 -11.67
N ALA A 52 -8.76 -3.65 -12.19
CA ALA A 52 -7.78 -4.41 -11.45
C ALA A 52 -6.54 -3.57 -11.11
N TYR A 53 -6.07 -2.78 -12.06
CA TYR A 53 -4.93 -1.89 -11.87
C TYR A 53 -5.20 -0.84 -10.81
N GLU A 54 -6.35 -0.15 -10.90
CA GLU A 54 -6.79 0.84 -9.91
C GLU A 54 -6.93 0.24 -8.50
N ALA A 55 -7.50 -0.96 -8.38
CA ALA A 55 -7.62 -1.65 -7.11
C ALA A 55 -6.24 -1.96 -6.50
N LEU A 56 -5.29 -2.41 -7.30
CA LEU A 56 -3.93 -2.71 -6.85
C LEU A 56 -3.16 -1.44 -6.45
N VAL A 57 -3.27 -0.36 -7.23
CA VAL A 57 -2.68 0.95 -6.91
C VAL A 57 -3.27 1.50 -5.62
N SER A 58 -4.60 1.42 -5.45
CA SER A 58 -5.29 1.84 -4.23
C SER A 58 -4.81 1.06 -2.99
N ALA A 59 -4.70 -0.27 -3.10
CA ALA A 59 -4.15 -1.12 -2.04
C ALA A 59 -2.70 -0.76 -1.70
N GLY A 60 -1.85 -0.52 -2.71
CA GLY A 60 -0.47 -0.07 -2.52
C GLY A 60 -0.38 1.26 -1.77
N ASN A 61 -1.20 2.24 -2.16
CA ASN A 61 -1.27 3.54 -1.50
C ASN A 61 -1.72 3.42 -0.03
N PHE A 62 -2.71 2.57 0.24
CA PHE A 62 -3.17 2.30 1.59
C PHE A 62 -2.06 1.71 2.47
N ILE A 63 -1.34 0.69 1.96
CA ILE A 63 -0.20 0.09 2.65
C ILE A 63 0.91 1.12 2.90
N ALA A 64 1.22 1.97 1.93
CA ALA A 64 2.25 3.00 2.06
C ALA A 64 1.92 4.00 3.20
N ILE A 65 0.65 4.39 3.34
CA ILE A 65 0.20 5.27 4.45
C ILE A 65 0.34 4.56 5.80
N LEU A 66 -0.09 3.29 5.91
CA LEU A 66 0.07 2.51 7.14
C LEU A 66 1.53 2.39 7.55
N GLN A 67 2.41 2.09 6.59
CA GLN A 67 3.85 2.04 6.82
C GLN A 67 4.44 3.38 7.26
N SER A 68 3.97 4.49 6.67
CA SER A 68 4.39 5.82 7.08
C SER A 68 4.04 6.12 8.54
N LYS A 69 2.81 5.80 8.97
CA LYS A 69 2.38 5.96 10.37
C LYS A 69 3.15 5.04 11.31
N ALA A 70 3.34 3.77 10.93
CA ALA A 70 4.12 2.80 11.71
C ALA A 70 5.58 3.25 11.91
N ARG A 71 6.24 3.76 10.85
CA ARG A 71 7.59 4.34 10.95
C ARG A 71 7.64 5.55 11.90
N ALA A 72 6.64 6.44 11.83
CA ALA A 72 6.57 7.60 12.72
C ALA A 72 6.43 7.18 14.20
N LEU A 73 5.59 6.18 14.48
CA LEU A 73 5.43 5.62 15.84
C LEU A 73 6.75 5.05 16.37
N LEU A 74 7.45 4.24 15.56
CA LEU A 74 8.72 3.64 15.97
C LEU A 74 9.82 4.69 16.22
N LYS A 75 9.79 5.82 15.50
CA LYS A 75 10.72 6.94 15.69
C LYS A 75 10.40 7.75 16.96
N ASN A 76 9.13 7.91 17.31
CA ASN A 76 8.68 8.72 18.44
C ASN A 76 8.64 7.97 19.78
N GLY A 77 8.70 6.64 19.75
CA GLY A 77 8.77 5.79 20.95
C GLY A 77 10.18 5.36 21.36
N SER A 78 11.22 5.98 20.79
CA SER A 78 12.64 5.77 21.16
C SER A 78 13.13 6.83 22.13
#